data_AF-A0A4Q3WFY3-F1
#
_entry.id   AF-A0A4Q3WFY3-F1
#
_cell.length_a   1.000
_cell.length_b   1.000
_cell.length_c   1.000
_cell.angle_alpha   90.00
_cell.angle_beta   90.00
_cell.angle_gamma   90.00
#
_symmetry.space_group_name_H-M   'P 1'
#
loop_
_entity.id
_entity.type
_entity.pdbx_description
1 polymer ?
#
loop_
_entity_poly.entity_id
_entity_poly.type
_entity_poly.pdbx_seq_one_letter_code
_entity_poly.pdbx_strand_id
1 'polypeptide(L)'
;MKATRAEPAIWSRQVSKEKKATTQWTTTKVQKALAAFSRREVVAVDAAYFRPTEVELLIGDPTKSIEKLGWKIKYDLPMLVQDMMTSDIKLFKKERALRELGYAIKNQYE
;
A
#
# COMPACT_ATOMS: atom_id res chain seq x y z
N MET A 1 -0.68 -31.23 -54.15
CA MET A 1 0.32 -30.23 -53.75
C MET A 1 -0.35 -29.23 -52.81
N LYS A 2 0.22 -29.09 -51.60
CA LYS A 2 0.04 -28.09 -50.52
C LYS A 2 -1.36 -27.86 -49.89
N ALA A 3 -1.27 -27.63 -48.58
CA ALA A 3 -2.30 -27.65 -47.57
C ALA A 3 -2.98 -26.28 -47.32
N THR A 4 -4.27 -26.37 -47.01
CA THR A 4 -5.14 -25.60 -46.09
C THR A 4 -4.57 -24.42 -45.26
N ARG A 5 -5.35 -23.32 -45.13
CA ARG A 5 -5.86 -22.80 -43.82
C ARG A 5 -6.97 -21.73 -43.97
N ALA A 6 -8.13 -22.09 -43.41
CA ALA A 6 -9.27 -21.35 -42.83
C ALA A 6 -9.39 -19.80 -42.87
N GLU A 7 -10.59 -19.34 -43.20
CA GLU A 7 -11.28 -18.16 -42.62
C GLU A 7 -12.67 -18.60 -42.13
N PRO A 8 -13.09 -18.31 -40.88
CA PRO A 8 -14.47 -18.53 -40.47
C PRO A 8 -15.28 -17.26 -40.66
N ALA A 9 -16.40 -17.45 -41.34
CA ALA A 9 -17.41 -16.46 -41.60
C ALA A 9 -18.34 -16.23 -40.38
N ILE A 10 -19.02 -15.09 -40.39
CA ILE A 10 -20.32 -14.81 -39.77
C ILE A 10 -20.42 -15.00 -38.24
N TRP A 11 -20.30 -13.90 -37.49
CA TRP A 11 -21.23 -13.70 -36.37
C TRP A 11 -21.46 -12.22 -36.06
N SER A 12 -22.42 -11.62 -36.76
CA SER A 12 -23.21 -10.51 -36.23
C SER A 12 -24.30 -11.09 -35.32
N ARG A 13 -24.02 -11.22 -34.01
CA ARG A 13 -25.03 -11.19 -32.94
C ARG A 13 -24.49 -10.43 -31.75
N GLN A 14 -25.26 -9.42 -31.34
CA GLN A 14 -25.47 -9.00 -29.97
C GLN A 14 -24.25 -9.13 -29.06
N VAL A 15 -23.38 -8.12 -29.09
CA VAL A 15 -22.54 -7.81 -27.93
C VAL A 15 -23.50 -7.34 -26.84
N SER A 16 -23.84 -8.30 -25.98
CA SER A 16 -24.52 -8.14 -24.72
C SER A 16 -23.95 -6.95 -23.94
N LYS A 17 -24.85 -6.25 -23.26
CA LYS A 17 -24.59 -5.19 -22.29
C LYS A 17 -23.71 -5.71 -21.15
N GLU A 18 -22.40 -5.75 -21.34
CA GLU A 18 -21.46 -5.86 -20.22
C GLU A 18 -21.02 -4.46 -19.79
N LYS A 19 -21.61 -4.08 -18.66
CA LYS A 19 -21.44 -2.83 -17.96
C LYS A 19 -19.94 -2.52 -17.83
N LYS A 20 -19.52 -1.42 -18.43
CA LYS A 20 -18.28 -0.72 -18.07
C LYS A 20 -18.38 -0.32 -16.60
N ALA A 21 -18.04 -1.21 -15.69
CA ALA A 21 -17.61 -0.84 -14.35
C ALA A 21 -16.16 -0.32 -14.48
N THR A 22 -16.03 0.84 -15.11
CA THR A 22 -14.85 1.68 -14.96
C THR A 22 -14.85 2.10 -13.50
N THR A 23 -14.09 1.38 -12.68
CA THR A 23 -13.87 1.73 -11.28
C THR A 23 -13.16 3.07 -11.23
N GLN A 24 -13.96 4.13 -11.17
CA GLN A 24 -13.53 5.47 -10.85
C GLN A 24 -13.08 5.41 -9.39
N TRP A 25 -11.77 5.33 -9.16
CA TRP A 25 -11.19 5.48 -7.83
C TRP A 25 -11.57 6.88 -7.33
N THR A 26 -12.68 6.95 -6.61
CA THR A 26 -13.13 8.22 -6.03
C THR A 26 -12.24 8.49 -4.82
N THR A 27 -11.28 9.40 -4.99
CA THR A 27 -10.42 10.01 -3.96
C THR A 27 -11.22 10.63 -2.79
N THR A 28 -12.55 10.66 -2.91
CA THR A 28 -13.49 11.26 -1.96
C THR A 28 -13.53 10.55 -0.60
N LYS A 29 -13.20 9.25 -0.49
CA LYS A 29 -13.29 8.55 0.80
C LYS A 29 -12.09 8.76 1.72
N VAL A 30 -10.88 8.92 1.17
CA VAL A 30 -9.68 9.21 2.00
C VAL A 30 -9.70 10.65 2.51
N GLN A 31 -10.24 11.58 1.72
CA GLN A 31 -10.38 12.99 2.13
C GLN A 31 -11.29 13.20 3.35
N LYS A 32 -12.24 12.29 3.64
CA LYS A 32 -13.24 12.51 4.69
C LYS A 32 -12.75 12.17 6.11
N ALA A 33 -11.72 11.33 6.26
CA ALA A 33 -11.18 10.98 7.58
C ALA A 33 -10.20 12.03 8.15
N LEU A 34 -9.60 12.86 7.29
CA LEU A 34 -8.61 13.87 7.67
C LEU A 34 -9.21 15.16 8.26
N ALA A 35 -10.51 15.38 8.06
CA ALA A 35 -11.19 16.62 8.45
C ALA A 35 -11.36 16.83 9.97
N ALA A 36 -11.02 15.85 10.81
CA ALA A 36 -11.29 15.91 12.25
C ALA A 36 -10.11 16.40 13.12
N PHE A 37 -8.85 16.41 12.65
CA PHE A 37 -7.70 16.76 13.50
C PHE A 37 -6.79 17.88 12.95
N SER A 38 -6.75 18.11 11.64
CA SER A 38 -6.10 19.30 11.08
C SER A 38 -6.77 19.62 9.74
N ARG A 39 -7.12 20.88 9.47
CA ARG A 39 -7.66 21.30 8.17
C ARG A 39 -6.62 21.25 7.03
N ARG A 40 -5.59 20.42 7.16
CA ARG A 40 -4.48 20.27 6.22
C ARG A 40 -4.37 18.81 5.81
N GLU A 41 -4.13 18.59 4.53
CA GLU A 41 -3.79 17.28 3.98
C GLU A 41 -2.42 16.86 4.54
N VAL A 42 -2.35 15.66 5.14
CA VAL A 42 -1.13 15.13 5.78
C VAL A 42 -0.59 13.88 5.08
N VAL A 43 -1.34 13.32 4.12
CA VAL A 43 -0.96 12.13 3.34
C VAL A 43 -1.38 12.35 1.89
N ALA A 44 -0.47 12.07 0.96
CA ALA A 44 -0.70 12.10 -0.49
C ALA A 44 -0.14 10.83 -1.15
N VAL A 45 -0.58 10.56 -2.38
CA VAL A 45 -0.12 9.42 -3.18
C VAL A 45 0.80 9.92 -4.29
N ASP A 46 2.00 9.35 -4.39
CA ASP A 46 2.96 9.63 -5.46
C ASP A 46 3.07 8.42 -6.40
N ALA A 47 2.98 8.69 -7.70
CA ALA A 47 3.03 7.70 -8.75
C ALA A 47 4.36 6.92 -8.80
N ALA A 48 5.45 7.53 -8.32
CA ALA A 48 6.78 6.92 -8.30
C ALA A 48 6.87 5.66 -7.42
N TYR A 49 5.96 5.50 -6.44
CA TYR A 49 5.96 4.35 -5.52
C TYR A 49 5.15 3.15 -6.01
N PHE A 50 4.40 3.26 -7.13
CA PHE A 50 3.73 2.10 -7.71
C PHE A 50 4.75 1.19 -8.39
N ARG A 51 4.74 -0.10 -8.05
CA ARG A 51 5.57 -1.09 -8.73
C ARG A 51 4.81 -1.69 -9.92
N PRO A 52 5.50 -1.99 -11.03
CA PRO A 52 4.88 -2.62 -12.20
C PRO A 52 4.20 -3.97 -11.91
N THR A 53 4.64 -4.65 -10.85
CA THR A 53 4.09 -5.93 -10.39
C THR A 53 3.77 -5.83 -8.91
N GLU A 54 2.51 -5.54 -8.58
CA GLU A 54 2.04 -5.51 -7.19
C GLU A 54 1.57 -6.88 -6.72
N VAL A 55 1.61 -7.06 -5.40
CA VAL A 55 1.03 -8.24 -4.72
C VAL A 55 -0.20 -7.76 -3.95
N GLU A 56 -1.39 -8.16 -4.38
CA GLU A 56 -2.65 -7.68 -3.79
C GLU A 56 -2.88 -8.19 -2.36
N LEU A 57 -2.52 -9.44 -2.07
CA LEU A 57 -2.74 -10.06 -0.78
C LEU A 57 -1.63 -11.05 -0.44
N LEU A 58 -1.06 -10.90 0.76
CA LEU A 58 -0.08 -11.82 1.31
C LEU A 58 -0.53 -12.23 2.72
N ILE A 59 -0.98 -13.48 2.84
CA ILE A 59 -1.38 -14.10 4.11
C ILE A 59 -0.56 -15.38 4.28
N GLY A 60 0.18 -15.49 5.38
CA GLY A 60 0.94 -16.69 5.72
C GLY A 60 0.25 -17.53 6.79
N ASP A 61 0.37 -18.85 6.69
CA ASP A 61 -0.04 -19.81 7.72
C ASP A 61 1.17 -20.22 8.59
N PRO A 62 1.22 -19.82 9.88
CA PRO A 62 2.34 -20.13 10.76
C PRO A 62 2.25 -21.52 11.43
N THR A 63 1.25 -22.35 11.14
CA THR A 63 0.97 -23.61 11.86
C THR A 63 2.21 -24.50 12.01
N LYS A 64 2.96 -24.72 10.92
CA LYS A 64 4.18 -25.53 10.93
C LYS A 64 5.25 -25.03 11.92
N SER A 65 5.42 -23.73 12.03
CA SER A 65 6.40 -23.11 12.93
C SER A 65 5.97 -23.24 14.39
N ILE A 66 4.68 -23.13 14.66
CA ILE A 66 4.11 -23.32 16.00
C ILE A 66 4.30 -24.78 16.45
N GLU A 67 3.94 -25.74 15.60
CA GLU A 67 4.01 -27.16 15.93
C GLU A 67 5.44 -27.67 16.12
N LYS A 68 6.34 -27.33 15.20
CA LYS A 68 7.70 -27.91 15.19
C LYS A 68 8.69 -27.16 16.07
N LEU A 69 8.50 -25.84 16.21
CA LEU A 69 9.46 -24.98 16.92
C LEU A 69 8.89 -24.44 18.23
N GLY A 70 7.61 -24.72 18.54
CA GLY A 70 6.93 -24.11 19.68
C GLY A 70 6.84 -22.59 19.58
N TRP A 71 6.94 -22.04 18.36
CA TRP A 71 7.00 -20.61 18.13
C TRP A 71 5.67 -19.95 18.53
N LYS A 72 5.74 -18.82 19.26
CA LYS A 72 4.58 -18.06 19.72
C LYS A 72 4.73 -16.59 19.35
N ILE A 73 3.68 -16.01 18.79
CA ILE A 73 3.60 -14.58 18.48
C ILE A 73 3.55 -13.80 19.79
N LYS A 74 4.42 -12.80 19.93
CA LYS A 74 4.54 -11.96 21.14
C LYS A 74 3.90 -10.58 20.98
N TYR A 75 3.67 -10.15 19.74
CA TYR A 75 3.18 -8.82 19.39
C TYR A 75 1.98 -8.95 18.47
N ASP A 76 0.98 -8.11 18.68
CA ASP A 76 -0.09 -7.88 17.71
C ASP A 76 0.26 -6.67 16.83
N LEU A 77 -0.60 -6.43 15.83
CA LEU A 77 -0.40 -5.32 14.89
C LEU A 77 -0.48 -3.94 15.59
N PRO A 78 -1.47 -3.63 16.46
CA PRO A 78 -1.52 -2.36 17.18
C PRO A 78 -0.29 -2.07 18.03
N MET A 79 0.22 -3.07 18.76
CA MET A 79 1.43 -2.92 19.59
C MET A 79 2.64 -2.59 18.72
N LEU A 80 2.81 -3.28 17.58
CA LEU A 80 3.90 -3.02 16.66
C LEU A 80 3.84 -1.59 16.11
N VAL A 81 2.66 -1.15 15.65
CA VAL A 81 2.46 0.22 15.15
C VAL A 81 2.77 1.25 16.25
N GLN A 82 2.31 1.01 17.48
CA GLN A 82 2.55 1.92 18.59
C GLN A 82 4.05 2.04 18.93
N ASP A 83 4.78 0.92 18.91
CA ASP A 83 6.21 0.89 19.19
C ASP A 83 7.01 1.67 18.13
N MET A 84 6.70 1.42 16.84
CA MET A 84 7.30 2.14 15.72
C MET A 84 7.05 3.65 15.81
N MET A 85 5.79 4.07 15.99
CA MET A 85 5.43 5.49 16.10
C MET A 85 6.09 6.17 17.30
N THR A 86 6.18 5.47 18.43
CA THR A 86 6.83 6.01 19.64
C THR A 86 8.32 6.22 19.41
N SER A 87 8.98 5.31 18.70
CA SER A 87 10.39 5.43 18.33
C SER A 87 10.63 6.64 17.42
N ASP A 88 9.83 6.79 16.36
CA ASP A 88 9.97 7.90 15.40
C ASP A 88 9.73 9.26 16.07
N ILE A 89 8.73 9.38 16.95
CA ILE A 89 8.49 10.62 17.70
C ILE A 89 9.70 11.00 18.56
N LYS A 90 10.36 10.02 19.19
CA LYS A 90 11.57 10.29 20.00
C LYS A 90 12.72 10.78 19.11
N LEU A 91 12.90 10.16 17.94
CA LEU A 91 13.91 10.56 16.96
C LEU A 91 13.69 12.01 16.50
N PHE A 92 12.46 12.34 16.07
CA PHE A 92 12.14 13.69 15.59
C PHE A 92 12.21 14.76 16.67
N LYS A 93 11.87 14.43 17.92
CA LYS A 93 12.06 15.36 19.05
C LYS A 93 13.53 15.69 19.28
N LYS A 94 14.40 14.68 19.22
CA LYS A 94 15.85 14.88 19.34
C LYS A 94 16.38 15.75 18.20
N GLU A 95 16.00 15.46 16.96
CA GLU A 95 16.41 16.26 15.81
C GLU A 95 15.92 17.70 15.93
N ARG A 96 14.65 17.91 16.28
CA ARG A 96 14.11 19.25 16.49
C ARG A 96 14.91 20.03 17.53
N ALA A 97 15.22 19.43 18.67
CA ALA A 97 16.02 20.07 19.71
C ALA A 97 17.43 20.44 19.22
N LEU A 98 18.08 19.57 18.45
CA LEU A 98 19.40 19.86 17.87
C LEU A 98 19.34 21.01 16.85
N ARG A 99 18.29 21.09 16.02
CA ARG A 99 18.09 22.22 15.10
C ARG A 99 17.85 23.53 15.86
N GLU A 100 17.05 23.50 16.92
CA GLU A 100 16.77 24.68 17.76
C GLU A 100 18.05 25.19 18.46
N LEU A 101 19.02 24.31 18.74
CA LEU A 101 20.33 24.66 19.30
C LEU A 101 21.37 25.06 18.24
N GLY A 102 21.00 25.12 16.95
CA GLY A 102 21.88 25.56 15.86
C GLY A 102 22.82 24.49 15.30
N TYR A 103 22.64 23.21 15.63
CA TYR A 103 23.43 22.12 15.05
C TYR A 103 22.92 21.74 13.66
N ALA A 104 23.85 21.52 12.73
CA ALA A 104 23.54 20.99 11.41
C ALA A 104 23.21 19.49 11.49
N ILE A 105 22.01 19.12 11.05
CA ILE A 105 21.58 17.72 10.96
C ILE A 105 21.71 17.26 9.52
N LYS A 106 22.47 16.19 9.29
CA LYS A 106 22.63 15.60 7.96
C LYS A 106 21.39 14.79 7.60
N ASN A 107 20.78 15.06 6.46
CA ASN A 107 19.75 14.19 5.90
C ASN A 107 20.43 12.90 5.41
N GLN A 108 20.05 11.74 5.95
CA GLN A 108 20.65 10.44 5.61
C GLN A 108 19.81 9.65 4.59
N TYR A 109 18.76 10.27 4.04
CA TYR A 109 17.74 9.60 3.23
C TYR A 109 17.78 9.97 1.74
N GLU A 110 18.89 10.53 1.25
CA GLU A 110 19.09 10.92 -0.15
C GLU A 110 20.42 10.39 -0.68
#